data_AF-A0A3P6CK75-F1
#
_entry.id   AF-A0A3P6CK75-F1
#
_cell.length_a   1.000
_cell.length_b   1.000
_cell.length_c   1.000
_cell.angle_alpha   90.00
_cell.angle_beta   90.00
_cell.angle_gamma   90.00
#
_symmetry.space_group_name_H-M   'P 1'
#
loop_
_entity.id
_entity.type
_entity.pdbx_description
1 polymer ?
#
loop_
_entity_poly.entity_id
_entity_poly.type
_entity_poly.pdbx_seq_one_letter_code
_entity_poly.pdbx_strand_id
1 'polypeptide(L)'
;MVNILGTALPRFLTNEVNILKNSRVYFTGINHYTSYFIRDCLVSPCNTGSGAFKAEGFALKLDRIGNVTIGELIDVNWQHIYPEGFRRCWII
;
A
#
# COMPACT_ATOMS: atom_id res chain seq x y z
N MET A 1 9.15 5.45 -3.27
CA MET A 1 9.50 5.92 -1.90
C MET A 1 10.70 6.85 -1.88
N VAL A 2 11.90 6.43 -2.34
CA VAL A 2 13.12 7.27 -2.31
C VAL A 2 12.92 8.64 -2.96
N ASN A 3 12.31 8.72 -4.14
CA ASN A 3 12.05 9.99 -4.83
C ASN A 3 11.05 10.90 -4.09
N ILE A 4 10.16 10.33 -3.28
CA ILE A 4 9.12 11.10 -2.56
C ILE A 4 9.67 11.56 -1.20
N LEU A 5 10.29 10.65 -0.45
CA LEU A 5 10.69 10.88 0.94
C LEU A 5 12.14 11.38 1.08
N GLY A 6 12.99 11.11 0.11
CA GLY A 6 14.37 11.58 0.07
C GLY A 6 15.14 11.26 1.36
N THR A 7 15.68 12.30 1.99
CA THR A 7 16.47 12.20 3.22
C THR A 7 15.67 11.82 4.47
N ALA A 8 14.34 11.76 4.40
CA ALA A 8 13.52 11.22 5.49
C ALA A 8 13.64 9.69 5.64
N LEU A 9 14.16 9.00 4.62
CA LEU A 9 14.47 7.57 4.70
C LEU A 9 15.88 7.36 5.24
N PRO A 10 16.10 6.38 6.13
CA PRO A 10 17.44 6.00 6.56
C PRO A 10 18.26 5.48 5.37
N ARG A 11 19.55 5.75 5.40
CA ARG A 11 20.51 5.22 4.42
C ARG A 11 21.19 3.99 5.00
N PHE A 12 21.19 2.91 4.25
CA PHE A 12 21.95 1.72 4.60
C PHE A 12 23.44 1.93 4.33
N LEU A 13 24.28 1.51 5.27
CA LEU A 13 25.72 1.40 5.09
C LEU A 13 26.04 0.22 4.16
N THR A 14 27.20 0.27 3.51
CA THR A 14 27.65 -0.79 2.59
C THR A 14 27.62 -2.18 3.23
N ASN A 15 27.99 -2.29 4.51
CA ASN A 15 27.96 -3.57 5.22
C ASN A 15 26.53 -4.09 5.43
N GLU A 16 25.59 -3.21 5.77
CA GLU A 16 24.17 -3.58 5.95
C GLU A 16 23.56 -4.04 4.62
N VAL A 17 23.88 -3.37 3.52
CA VAL A 17 23.45 -3.78 2.18
C VAL A 17 24.01 -5.17 1.84
N ASN A 18 25.26 -5.47 2.19
CA ASN A 18 25.85 -6.78 1.94
C ASN A 18 25.17 -7.89 2.75
N ILE A 19 24.86 -7.63 4.03
CA ILE A 19 24.10 -8.55 4.88
C ILE A 19 22.71 -8.82 4.27
N LEU A 20 22.01 -7.77 3.86
CA LEU A 20 20.68 -7.90 3.26
C LEU A 20 20.70 -8.67 1.93
N LYS A 21 21.67 -8.40 1.05
CA LYS A 21 21.84 -9.11 -0.23
C LYS A 21 22.18 -10.59 -0.06
N ASN A 22 22.94 -10.92 0.99
CA ASN A 22 23.32 -12.29 1.30
C ASN A 22 22.27 -13.03 2.13
N SER A 23 21.25 -12.32 2.62
CA SER A 23 20.15 -12.92 3.37
C SER A 23 19.19 -13.63 2.41
N ARG A 24 18.93 -14.91 2.67
CA ARG A 24 18.03 -15.72 1.86
C ARG A 24 16.62 -15.68 2.45
N VAL A 25 15.65 -15.27 1.64
CA VAL A 25 14.22 -15.35 1.97
C VAL A 25 13.64 -16.56 1.26
N TYR A 26 13.16 -17.54 2.03
CA TYR A 26 12.65 -18.81 1.47
C TYR A 26 11.16 -18.76 1.12
N PHE A 27 10.40 -17.91 1.80
CA PHE A 27 8.99 -17.68 1.51
C PHE A 27 8.63 -16.25 1.87
N THR A 28 7.58 -15.73 1.25
CA THR A 28 6.98 -14.45 1.59
C THR A 28 5.57 -14.72 2.11
N GLY A 29 5.33 -14.46 3.39
CA GLY A 29 3.99 -14.46 3.95
C GLY A 29 3.28 -13.16 3.61
N ILE A 30 2.11 -13.24 2.97
CA ILE A 30 1.29 -12.07 2.64
C ILE A 30 0.06 -12.04 3.55
N ASN A 31 0.00 -11.04 4.42
CA ASN A 31 -1.17 -10.78 5.24
C ASN A 31 -2.18 -9.92 4.46
N HIS A 32 -2.91 -10.52 3.53
CA HIS A 32 -3.92 -9.83 2.73
C HIS A 32 -5.30 -9.90 3.40
N TYR A 33 -5.81 -8.76 3.84
CA TYR A 33 -7.13 -8.66 4.47
C TYR A 33 -8.21 -8.08 3.55
N THR A 34 -7.84 -7.09 2.72
CA THR A 34 -8.80 -6.34 1.91
C THR A 34 -8.09 -5.63 0.76
N SER A 35 -8.86 -4.95 -0.08
CA SER A 35 -8.37 -4.13 -1.18
C SER A 35 -8.98 -2.73 -1.09
N TYR A 36 -8.45 -1.79 -1.88
CA TYR A 36 -8.97 -0.43 -1.98
C TYR A 36 -8.92 0.07 -3.42
N PHE A 37 -9.80 1.01 -3.74
CA PHE A 37 -9.56 1.89 -4.86
C PHE A 37 -8.50 2.92 -4.49
N ILE A 38 -7.71 3.33 -5.47
CA ILE A 38 -6.65 4.33 -5.29
C ILE A 38 -6.94 5.54 -6.17
N ARG A 39 -6.87 6.72 -5.58
CA ARG A 39 -6.85 8.00 -6.29
C ARG A 39 -5.47 8.61 -6.18
N ASP A 40 -4.92 9.04 -7.32
CA ASP A 40 -3.67 9.79 -7.34
C ASP A 40 -3.84 11.15 -6.65
N CYS A 41 -2.89 11.47 -5.78
CA CYS A 41 -2.80 12.74 -5.09
C CYS A 41 -1.44 13.42 -5.29
N LEU A 42 -0.59 12.87 -6.17
CA LEU A 42 0.71 13.45 -6.47
C LEU A 42 0.56 14.62 -7.45
N VAL A 43 -0.25 14.45 -8.49
CA VAL A 43 -0.52 15.51 -9.49
C VAL A 43 -1.93 16.08 -9.37
N SER A 44 -2.86 15.33 -8.79
CA SER A 44 -4.26 15.75 -8.65
C SER A 44 -4.58 16.25 -7.24
N PRO A 45 -5.45 17.27 -7.09
CA PRO A 45 -5.93 17.67 -5.77
C PRO A 45 -6.76 16.54 -5.15
N CYS A 46 -6.52 16.28 -3.87
CA CYS A 46 -7.18 15.25 -3.08
C CYS A 46 -7.66 15.80 -1.73
N ASN A 47 -8.72 15.17 -1.22
CA ASN A 47 -9.13 15.34 0.16
C ASN A 47 -8.13 14.67 1.11
N THR A 48 -8.14 15.06 2.38
CA THR A 48 -7.40 14.37 3.43
C THR A 48 -7.99 12.99 3.70
N GLY A 49 -7.12 11.99 3.87
CA GLY A 49 -7.52 10.60 4.14
C GLY A 49 -6.30 9.68 4.12
N SER A 50 -6.49 8.41 4.51
CA SER A 50 -5.38 7.44 4.48
C SER A 50 -4.85 7.25 3.07
N GLY A 51 -3.54 7.33 2.92
CA GLY A 51 -2.84 7.25 1.65
C GLY A 51 -2.56 8.61 1.00
N ALA A 52 -3.32 9.66 1.32
CA ALA A 52 -3.19 10.95 0.65
C ALA A 52 -1.91 11.72 1.03
N PHE A 53 -1.32 11.42 2.18
CA PHE A 53 -0.16 12.16 2.67
C PHE A 53 1.14 11.71 2.00
N LYS A 54 2.13 12.61 1.97
CA LYS A 54 3.47 12.36 1.41
C LYS A 54 4.12 11.09 1.96
N ALA A 55 3.99 10.87 3.28
CA ALA A 55 4.54 9.69 3.98
C ALA A 55 3.90 8.38 3.51
N GLU A 56 2.65 8.44 3.03
CA GLU A 56 1.88 7.28 2.56
C GLU A 56 1.90 7.12 1.04
N GLY A 57 2.60 8.01 0.32
CA GLY A 57 2.85 7.89 -1.11
C GLY A 57 1.91 8.64 -2.03
N PHE A 58 1.08 9.56 -1.51
CA PHE A 58 0.12 10.36 -2.31
C PHE A 58 -0.87 9.49 -3.11
N ALA A 59 -1.34 8.42 -2.50
CA ALA A 59 -2.25 7.43 -3.07
C ALA A 59 -3.48 7.26 -2.15
N LEU A 60 -4.45 8.18 -2.25
CA LEU A 60 -5.63 8.17 -1.38
C LEU A 60 -6.41 6.87 -1.58
N LYS A 61 -6.62 6.15 -0.46
CA LYS A 61 -7.41 4.92 -0.41
C LYS A 61 -8.88 5.25 -0.28
N LEU A 62 -9.68 4.60 -1.12
CA LEU A 62 -11.13 4.72 -1.11
C LEU A 62 -11.74 3.32 -1.04
N ASP A 63 -12.73 3.15 -0.19
CA ASP A 63 -13.60 1.97 -0.14
C ASP A 63 -14.72 2.03 -1.19
N ARG A 64 -15.00 3.23 -1.71
CA ARG A 64 -16.08 3.50 -2.65
C ARG A 64 -15.69 4.53 -3.72
N ILE A 65 -16.15 4.30 -4.95
CA ILE A 65 -16.16 5.30 -6.03
C ILE A 65 -17.61 5.56 -6.44
N GLY A 66 -18.11 6.77 -6.19
CA GLY A 66 -19.51 7.11 -6.44
C GLY A 66 -20.44 6.21 -5.61
N ASN A 67 -21.23 5.36 -6.28
CA ASN A 67 -22.12 4.39 -5.62
C ASN A 67 -21.55 2.96 -5.60
N VAL A 68 -20.35 2.74 -6.13
CA VAL A 68 -19.72 1.41 -6.21
C VAL A 68 -18.76 1.23 -5.03
N THR A 69 -19.09 0.34 -4.11
CA THR A 69 -18.18 -0.10 -3.03
C THR A 69 -17.28 -1.22 -3.52
N ILE A 70 -16.10 -1.38 -2.90
CA ILE A 70 -15.20 -2.47 -3.24
C ILE A 70 -15.74 -3.83 -2.79
N GLY A 71 -16.53 -3.85 -1.73
CA GLY A 71 -17.11 -5.06 -1.14
C GLY A 71 -17.98 -4.73 0.05
N GLU A 72 -18.51 -5.76 0.70
CA GLU A 72 -19.25 -5.65 1.96
C GLU A 72 -18.28 -5.32 3.11
N LEU A 73 -18.65 -4.34 3.95
CA LEU A 73 -17.90 -3.96 5.14
C LEU A 73 -18.23 -4.94 6.28
N ILE A 74 -17.22 -5.37 7.02
CA ILE A 74 -17.39 -6.21 8.21
C ILE A 74 -17.22 -5.39 9.51
N ASP A 75 -17.30 -6.05 10.67
CA ASP A 75 -17.18 -5.41 12.01
C ASP A 75 -15.90 -4.56 12.20
N VAL A 76 -14.89 -4.77 11.37
CA VAL A 76 -13.69 -3.94 11.31
C VAL A 76 -13.87 -2.88 10.22
N ASN A 77 -13.94 -1.61 10.64
CA ASN A 77 -14.31 -0.45 9.81
C ASN A 77 -13.43 -0.14 8.58
N TRP A 78 -12.32 -0.85 8.39
CA TRP A 78 -11.45 -0.73 7.21
C TRP A 78 -11.41 -2.01 6.35
N GLN A 79 -12.07 -3.09 6.76
CA GLN A 79 -12.03 -4.37 6.05
C GLN A 79 -13.27 -4.59 5.19
N HIS A 80 -13.04 -4.78 3.90
CA HIS A 80 -14.08 -5.12 2.94
C HIS A 80 -13.84 -6.52 2.36
N ILE A 81 -14.93 -7.27 2.19
CA ILE A 81 -14.93 -8.58 1.57
C ILE A 81 -14.71 -8.42 0.06
N TYR A 82 -13.49 -8.73 -0.41
CA TYR A 82 -13.14 -8.69 -1.83
C TYR A 82 -12.19 -9.83 -2.20
N PRO A 83 -12.71 -11.05 -2.47
CA PRO A 83 -11.87 -12.24 -2.72
C PRO A 83 -10.96 -12.12 -3.96
N GLU A 84 -11.38 -11.38 -4.98
CA GLU A 84 -10.57 -11.12 -6.18
C GLU A 84 -9.27 -10.36 -5.86
N GLY A 85 -9.25 -9.57 -4.80
CA GLY A 85 -8.07 -8.82 -4.35
C GLY A 85 -6.88 -9.74 -4.10
N PHE A 86 -7.13 -10.88 -3.46
CA PHE A 86 -6.07 -11.85 -3.19
C PHE A 86 -5.52 -12.44 -4.50
N ARG A 87 -6.40 -12.88 -5.41
CA ARG A 87 -5.96 -13.45 -6.71
C ARG A 87 -5.07 -12.48 -7.48
N ARG A 88 -5.45 -11.20 -7.50
CA ARG A 88 -4.67 -10.14 -8.17
C ARG A 88 -3.36 -9.84 -7.45
N CYS A 89 -3.33 -9.91 -6.13
CA CYS A 89 -2.11 -9.70 -5.34
C CYS A 89 -1.03 -10.76 -5.65
N TRP A 90 -1.41 -11.96 -6.08
CA TRP A 90 -0.47 -13.02 -6.47
C TRP A 90 0.01 -12.94 -7.91
N ILE A 91 -0.64 -12.14 -8.75
CA ILE A 91 -0.24 -11.95 -10.14
C ILE A 91 0.70 -10.75 -10.16
N ILE A 92 1.99 -11.01 -9.95
CA ILE A 92 3.10 -10.06 -10.13
C ILE A 92 4.00 -10.57 -11.25
#